data_AF-A0A254SQT7-F1
#
_entry.id   AF-A0A254SQT7-F1
#
_cell.length_a   1.000
_cell.length_b   1.000
_cell.length_c   1.000
_cell.angle_alpha   90.00
_cell.angle_beta   90.00
_cell.angle_gamma   90.00
#
_symmetry.space_group_name_H-M   'P 1'
#
loop_
_entity.id
_entity.type
_entity.pdbx_description
1 polymer ?
#
loop_
_entity_poly.entity_id
_entity_poly.type
_entity_poly.pdbx_seq_one_letter_code
_entity_poly.pdbx_strand_id
1 'polypeptide(L)'
;MKCLRKTVRTISGYIDIINRFRNQVDSSTKILFRGQANAKWKIESSLERIGLDNITFNKYYTLVDSYKPEINAYGKKFQRKVKYNGYDFDFSDYSKISYGRFPDLEYLTYLRHHGFPSPLIDVTLSEYIALFFACEDAVDSAKKIKSGKVFVLQSELWNHAVSGYKEIHEIGHYIETDLRHLTQQSEYLIACCFDLDKNEWKFVPFDLEGSLKDACQESDSILEIRIPASVKVNLLKELDKMNINHYTLYRDEDSLMKKMKFDFLEENGRIV
;
A
#
# COMPACT_ATOMS: atom_id res chain seq x y z
N MET A 1 -18.52 -8.94 13.80
CA MET A 1 -18.25 -8.46 12.43
C MET A 1 -17.81 -9.64 11.57
N LYS A 2 -18.56 -10.00 10.52
CA LYS A 2 -18.17 -11.06 9.57
C LYS A 2 -17.71 -10.38 8.28
N CYS A 3 -16.42 -10.11 8.14
CA CYS A 3 -15.86 -9.76 6.84
C CYS A 3 -16.21 -10.87 5.83
N LEU A 4 -16.72 -10.49 4.65
CA LEU A 4 -17.08 -11.42 3.59
C LEU A 4 -15.81 -12.09 3.04
N ARG A 5 -15.46 -13.26 3.59
CA ARG A 5 -14.32 -14.04 3.10
C ARG A 5 -14.75 -14.90 1.93
N LYS A 6 -14.26 -14.56 0.75
CA LYS A 6 -14.44 -15.37 -0.47
C LYS A 6 -13.12 -16.01 -0.87
N THR A 7 -13.18 -17.14 -1.58
CA THR A 7 -11.99 -17.81 -2.13
C THR A 7 -12.12 -17.87 -3.64
N VAL A 8 -11.05 -17.52 -4.36
CA VAL A 8 -11.06 -17.44 -5.82
C VAL A 8 -9.97 -18.32 -6.42
N ARG A 9 -10.25 -18.90 -7.60
CA ARG A 9 -9.33 -19.77 -8.34
C ARG A 9 -8.99 -19.29 -9.76
N THR A 10 -9.74 -18.35 -10.33
CA THR A 10 -9.60 -17.84 -11.71
C THR A 10 -9.74 -16.32 -11.74
N ILE A 11 -9.21 -15.65 -12.76
CA ILE A 11 -9.40 -14.19 -12.92
C ILE A 11 -10.88 -13.84 -13.11
N SER A 12 -11.64 -14.59 -13.92
CA SER A 12 -13.07 -14.32 -14.09
C SER A 12 -13.84 -14.41 -12.76
N GLY A 13 -13.58 -15.45 -11.94
CA GLY A 13 -14.21 -15.56 -10.63
C GLY A 13 -13.79 -14.46 -9.65
N TYR A 14 -12.58 -13.91 -9.80
CA TYR A 14 -12.10 -12.75 -9.04
C TYR A 14 -12.92 -11.50 -9.40
N ILE A 15 -13.05 -11.23 -10.70
CA ILE A 15 -13.78 -10.08 -11.23
C ILE A 15 -15.27 -10.15 -10.90
N ASP A 16 -15.90 -11.33 -10.98
CA ASP A 16 -17.31 -11.52 -10.62
C ASP A 16 -17.59 -11.19 -9.15
N ILE A 17 -16.63 -11.45 -8.26
CA ILE A 17 -16.76 -11.11 -6.84
C ILE A 17 -16.64 -9.61 -6.62
N ILE A 18 -15.68 -8.96 -7.29
CA ILE A 18 -15.49 -7.51 -7.21
C ILE A 18 -16.67 -6.76 -7.81
N ASN A 19 -17.20 -7.20 -8.95
CA ASN A 19 -18.35 -6.55 -9.58
C ASN A 19 -19.62 -6.67 -8.71
N ARG A 20 -19.81 -7.80 -8.04
CA ARG A 20 -20.89 -7.93 -7.05
C ARG A 20 -20.72 -6.97 -5.88
N PHE A 21 -19.49 -6.77 -5.41
CA PHE A 21 -19.19 -5.79 -4.37
C PHE A 21 -19.44 -4.36 -4.86
N ARG A 22 -18.94 -3.98 -6.05
CA ARG A 22 -19.19 -2.68 -6.69
C ARG A 22 -20.67 -2.34 -6.79
N ASN A 23 -21.52 -3.32 -7.14
CA ASN A 23 -22.96 -3.13 -7.26
C ASN A 23 -23.68 -2.92 -5.91
N GLN A 24 -23.00 -3.12 -4.78
CA GLN A 24 -23.54 -2.89 -3.43
C GLN A 24 -23.16 -1.50 -2.89
N VAL A 25 -22.27 -0.78 -3.57
CA VAL A 25 -21.78 0.54 -3.14
C VAL A 25 -22.30 1.61 -4.10
N ASP A 26 -22.34 2.87 -3.65
CA ASP A 26 -22.65 3.98 -4.53
C ASP A 26 -21.64 4.06 -5.68
N SER A 27 -22.13 4.37 -6.88
CA SER A 27 -21.29 4.48 -8.09
C SER A 27 -20.18 5.53 -7.99
N SER A 28 -20.33 6.52 -7.11
CA SER A 28 -19.35 7.55 -6.83
C SER A 28 -18.28 7.12 -5.81
N THR A 29 -18.51 6.04 -5.06
CA THR A 29 -17.57 5.56 -4.05
C THR A 29 -16.35 4.96 -4.73
N LYS A 30 -15.20 5.55 -4.43
CA LYS A 30 -13.91 5.04 -4.89
C LYS A 30 -13.55 3.75 -4.15
N ILE A 31 -13.05 2.76 -4.89
CA ILE A 31 -12.62 1.47 -4.35
C ILE A 31 -11.11 1.33 -4.51
N LEU A 32 -10.44 0.98 -3.41
CA LEU A 32 -9.02 0.75 -3.32
C LEU A 32 -8.74 -0.73 -3.12
N PHE A 33 -7.65 -1.21 -3.69
CA PHE A 33 -7.27 -2.62 -3.59
C PHE A 33 -5.89 -2.77 -2.95
N ARG A 34 -5.69 -3.83 -2.17
CA ARG A 34 -4.37 -4.21 -1.63
C ARG A 34 -4.15 -5.71 -1.72
N GLY A 35 -3.21 -6.11 -2.56
CA GLY A 35 -2.73 -7.49 -2.63
C GLY A 35 -1.68 -7.81 -1.59
N GLN A 36 -1.78 -8.97 -0.95
CA GLN A 36 -0.77 -9.49 -0.04
C GLN A 36 -0.47 -10.96 -0.36
N ALA A 37 0.80 -11.27 -0.58
CA ALA A 37 1.27 -12.61 -0.88
C ALA A 37 0.91 -13.64 0.21
N ASN A 38 0.71 -13.21 1.46
CA ASN A 38 0.30 -14.08 2.56
C ASN A 38 -1.02 -13.63 3.19
N ALA A 39 -2.01 -14.52 3.15
CA ALA A 39 -3.36 -14.29 3.66
C ALA A 39 -3.46 -14.08 5.18
N LYS A 40 -2.39 -14.41 5.92
CA LYS A 40 -2.30 -14.16 7.36
C LYS A 40 -1.84 -12.75 7.72
N TRP A 41 -1.23 -12.04 6.77
CA TRP A 41 -0.77 -10.68 7.02
C TRP A 41 -1.96 -9.74 7.22
N LYS A 42 -1.82 -8.86 8.21
CA LYS A 42 -2.65 -7.68 8.38
C LYS A 42 -2.20 -6.58 7.41
N ILE A 43 -2.97 -5.50 7.31
CA ILE A 43 -2.51 -4.29 6.62
C ILE A 43 -1.68 -3.50 7.64
N GLU A 44 -0.39 -3.35 7.34
CA GLU A 44 0.59 -2.66 8.20
C GLU A 44 1.55 -1.86 7.31
N SER A 45 2.03 -0.72 7.80
CA SER A 45 3.12 0.02 7.15
C SER A 45 4.47 -0.71 7.32
N SER A 46 5.50 -0.34 6.54
CA SER A 46 6.85 -0.93 6.76
C SER A 46 7.48 -0.42 8.05
N LEU A 47 7.04 0.73 8.53
CA LEU A 47 7.46 1.31 9.81
C LEU A 47 6.89 0.53 11.01
N GLU A 48 5.61 0.15 10.95
CA GLU A 48 4.96 -0.70 11.95
C GLU A 48 5.59 -2.10 12.00
N ARG A 49 5.90 -2.70 10.84
CA ARG A 49 6.49 -4.04 10.78
C ARG A 49 7.85 -4.16 11.48
N ILE A 50 8.58 -3.06 11.63
CA ILE A 50 9.85 -3.03 12.37
C ILE A 50 9.68 -2.65 13.85
N GLY A 51 8.44 -2.46 14.31
CA GLY A 51 8.10 -2.13 15.69
C GLY A 51 8.26 -0.65 16.07
N LEU A 52 8.36 0.25 15.09
CA LEU A 52 8.41 1.70 15.33
C LEU A 52 7.01 2.30 15.29
N ASP A 53 6.23 1.98 16.31
CA ASP A 53 4.89 2.52 16.49
C ASP A 53 4.94 3.88 17.20
N ASN A 54 3.97 4.76 16.94
CA ASN A 54 3.80 6.05 17.64
C ASN A 54 5.00 7.02 17.51
N ILE A 55 5.79 6.90 16.45
CA ILE A 55 6.85 7.88 16.18
C ILE A 55 6.24 9.21 15.72
N THR A 56 6.70 10.31 16.32
CA THR A 56 6.21 11.66 16.01
C THR A 56 6.65 12.08 14.61
N PHE A 57 5.84 12.91 13.95
CA PHE A 57 6.14 13.41 12.61
C PHE A 57 7.47 14.15 12.61
N ASN A 58 7.66 15.08 13.56
CA ASN A 58 8.90 15.84 13.68
C ASN A 58 10.13 14.92 13.75
N LYS A 59 10.09 13.88 14.60
CA LYS A 59 11.20 12.93 14.74
C LYS A 59 11.44 12.15 13.44
N TYR A 60 10.39 11.58 12.85
CA TYR A 60 10.51 10.78 11.63
C TYR A 60 11.02 11.60 10.44
N TYR A 61 10.37 12.73 10.14
CA TYR A 61 10.73 13.60 9.01
C TYR A 61 12.13 14.19 9.16
N THR A 62 12.52 14.63 10.35
CA THR A 62 13.89 15.14 10.60
C THR A 62 14.94 14.06 10.36
N LEU A 63 14.67 12.82 10.81
CA LEU A 63 15.59 11.71 10.62
C LEU A 63 15.75 11.38 9.14
N VAL A 64 14.65 11.19 8.41
CA VAL A 64 14.75 10.80 7.00
C VAL A 64 15.29 11.93 6.11
N ASP A 65 15.04 13.21 6.43
CA ASP A 65 15.62 14.34 5.71
C ASP A 65 17.16 14.38 5.81
N SER A 66 17.72 13.92 6.94
CA SER A 66 19.17 13.83 7.14
C SER A 66 19.86 12.86 6.17
N TYR A 67 19.13 11.89 5.60
CA TYR A 67 19.65 10.93 4.62
C TYR A 67 19.59 11.44 3.17
N LYS A 68 18.90 12.55 2.89
CA LYS A 68 18.78 13.10 1.52
C LYS A 68 20.13 13.35 0.84
N PRO A 69 21.20 13.87 1.51
CA PRO A 69 22.50 14.05 0.87
C PRO A 69 23.09 12.76 0.30
N GLU A 70 22.96 11.63 1.02
CA GLU A 70 23.46 10.33 0.57
C GLU A 70 22.69 9.85 -0.65
N ILE A 71 21.36 10.00 -0.65
CA ILE A 71 20.50 9.61 -1.77
C ILE A 71 20.73 10.51 -3.00
N ASN A 72 20.95 11.81 -2.78
CA ASN A 72 21.25 12.76 -3.85
C ASN A 72 22.60 12.49 -4.53
N ALA A 73 23.55 11.84 -3.83
CA ALA A 73 24.80 11.39 -4.43
C ALA A 73 24.60 10.35 -5.55
N TYR A 74 23.46 9.64 -5.56
CA TYR A 74 23.04 8.73 -6.63
C TYR A 74 22.25 9.44 -7.76
N GLY A 75 22.34 10.77 -7.85
CA GLY A 75 21.73 11.56 -8.93
C GLY A 75 20.28 12.01 -8.67
N LYS A 76 19.76 11.81 -7.45
CA LYS A 76 18.49 12.39 -7.01
C LYS A 76 18.67 13.86 -6.63
N LYS A 77 17.56 14.60 -6.55
CA LYS A 77 17.56 16.06 -6.28
C LYS A 77 16.53 16.45 -5.21
N PHE A 78 16.43 15.66 -4.15
CA PHE A 78 15.53 15.97 -3.04
C PHE A 78 16.04 17.18 -2.27
N GLN A 79 15.20 18.21 -2.13
CA GLN A 79 15.54 19.40 -1.36
C GLN A 79 15.51 19.09 0.13
N ARG A 80 16.53 19.53 0.87
CA ARG A 80 16.57 19.43 2.33
C ARG A 80 15.60 20.43 2.95
N LYS A 81 14.85 19.96 3.95
CA LYS A 81 13.92 20.79 4.71
C LYS A 81 14.33 21.00 6.16
N VAL A 82 15.28 20.23 6.69
CA VAL A 82 15.87 20.52 8.00
C VAL A 82 16.74 21.77 7.90
N LYS A 83 16.33 22.81 8.62
CA LYS A 83 16.98 24.11 8.83
C LYS A 83 17.55 24.18 10.26
N TYR A 84 18.28 25.25 10.58
CA TYR A 84 18.85 25.46 11.92
C TYR A 84 17.78 25.47 13.03
N ASN A 85 16.56 25.93 12.74
CA ASN A 85 15.44 26.03 13.67
C ASN A 85 14.45 24.86 13.60
N GLY A 86 14.84 23.74 12.98
CA GLY A 86 13.99 22.55 12.83
C GLY A 86 13.55 22.31 11.39
N TYR A 87 12.42 21.63 11.22
CA TYR A 87 11.92 21.23 9.91
C TYR A 87 11.10 22.36 9.25
N ASP A 88 11.26 22.54 7.94
CA ASP A 88 10.51 23.52 7.12
C ASP A 88 9.07 23.06 6.82
N PHE A 89 8.35 22.71 7.88
CA PHE A 89 6.93 22.39 7.91
C PHE A 89 6.46 22.45 9.37
N ASP A 90 5.36 23.14 9.62
CA ASP A 90 4.76 23.21 10.95
C ASP A 90 3.91 21.96 11.23
N PHE A 91 4.53 20.97 11.87
CA PHE A 91 3.85 19.75 12.32
C PHE A 91 2.93 19.98 13.53
N SER A 92 2.83 21.18 14.09
CA SER A 92 1.86 21.47 15.15
C SER A 92 0.53 21.98 14.61
N ASP A 93 0.48 22.35 13.33
CA ASP A 93 -0.74 22.77 12.66
C ASP A 93 -1.63 21.56 12.34
N TYR A 94 -2.61 21.33 13.23
CA TYR A 94 -3.64 20.31 13.07
C TYR A 94 -4.32 20.38 11.69
N SER A 95 -4.68 21.59 11.25
CA SER A 95 -5.47 21.78 10.03
C SER A 95 -4.72 21.28 8.79
N LYS A 96 -3.41 21.53 8.69
CA LYS A 96 -2.63 21.12 7.52
C LYS A 96 -2.68 19.61 7.30
N ILE A 97 -2.36 18.83 8.34
CA ILE A 97 -2.32 17.37 8.23
C ILE A 97 -3.73 16.80 8.12
N SER A 98 -4.69 17.32 8.90
CA SER A 98 -6.06 16.83 8.86
C SER A 98 -6.71 17.01 7.48
N TYR A 99 -6.36 18.09 6.76
CA TYR A 99 -6.73 18.29 5.35
C TYR A 99 -5.79 17.61 4.33
N GLY A 100 -5.03 16.59 4.75
CA GLY A 100 -4.23 15.74 3.88
C GLY A 100 -2.94 16.39 3.34
N ARG A 101 -2.47 17.50 3.92
CA ARG A 101 -1.24 18.18 3.44
C ARG A 101 0.00 17.59 4.08
N PHE A 102 0.47 16.48 3.55
CA PHE A 102 1.73 15.85 3.97
C PHE A 102 2.93 16.44 3.20
N PRO A 103 4.03 16.82 3.90
CA PRO A 103 5.23 17.29 3.22
C PRO A 103 6.04 16.13 2.62
N ASP A 104 6.83 16.42 1.58
CA ASP A 104 7.86 15.50 1.02
C ASP A 104 7.32 14.16 0.51
N LEU A 105 6.10 14.13 -0.01
CA LEU A 105 5.49 12.91 -0.55
C LEU A 105 6.39 12.22 -1.59
N GLU A 106 6.99 12.96 -2.53
CA GLU A 106 7.95 12.41 -3.52
C GLU A 106 9.11 11.64 -2.87
N TYR A 107 9.61 12.15 -1.74
CA TYR A 107 10.71 11.52 -1.03
C TYR A 107 10.23 10.31 -0.20
N LEU A 108 9.05 10.41 0.42
CA LEU A 108 8.47 9.30 1.17
C LEU A 108 8.09 8.11 0.27
N THR A 109 7.57 8.37 -0.93
CA THR A 109 7.27 7.34 -1.93
C THR A 109 8.55 6.70 -2.45
N TYR A 110 9.60 7.50 -2.71
CA TYR A 110 10.92 6.99 -3.06
C TYR A 110 11.46 6.03 -1.99
N LEU A 111 11.46 6.45 -0.72
CA LEU A 111 11.87 5.60 0.40
C LEU A 111 11.06 4.30 0.45
N ARG A 112 9.73 4.40 0.29
CA ARG A 112 8.83 3.24 0.29
C ARG A 112 9.17 2.26 -0.82
N HIS A 113 9.34 2.73 -2.05
CA HIS A 113 9.61 1.89 -3.21
C HIS A 113 10.98 1.21 -3.14
N HIS A 114 11.96 1.84 -2.49
CA HIS A 114 13.30 1.29 -2.26
C HIS A 114 13.43 0.48 -0.95
N GLY A 115 12.30 0.15 -0.30
CA GLY A 115 12.27 -0.79 0.82
C GLY A 115 12.67 -0.19 2.18
N PHE A 116 12.81 1.13 2.27
CA PHE A 116 13.04 1.80 3.55
C PHE A 116 11.75 1.76 4.42
N PRO A 117 11.87 1.67 5.76
CA PRO A 117 10.72 1.79 6.66
C PRO A 117 9.97 3.10 6.45
N SER A 118 8.69 3.02 6.06
CA SER A 118 7.87 4.16 5.67
C SER A 118 6.47 4.02 6.26
N PRO A 119 5.83 5.13 6.68
CA PRO A 119 4.45 5.13 7.17
C PRO A 119 3.43 4.87 6.06
N LEU A 120 3.85 4.91 4.79
CA LEU A 120 2.97 4.67 3.65
C LEU A 120 2.55 3.20 3.58
N ILE A 121 1.26 3.01 3.35
CA ILE A 121 0.65 1.73 3.01
C ILE A 121 0.21 1.83 1.55
N ASP A 122 0.83 1.04 0.68
CA ASP A 122 0.47 1.03 -0.74
C ASP A 122 -0.91 0.39 -0.93
N VAL A 123 -1.74 1.06 -1.71
CA VAL A 123 -2.97 0.53 -2.28
C VAL A 123 -2.94 0.84 -3.78
N THR A 124 -3.76 0.15 -4.56
CA THR A 124 -3.83 0.34 -6.02
C THR A 124 -5.27 0.53 -6.45
N LEU A 125 -5.46 1.32 -7.51
CA LEU A 125 -6.74 1.48 -8.19
C LEU A 125 -7.11 0.27 -9.07
N SER A 126 -6.14 -0.58 -9.38
CA SER A 126 -6.34 -1.73 -10.26
C SER A 126 -6.55 -3.02 -9.47
N GLU A 127 -7.70 -3.65 -9.66
CA GLU A 127 -7.95 -4.98 -9.11
C GLU A 127 -6.95 -6.04 -9.60
N TYR A 128 -6.44 -5.91 -10.83
CA TYR A 128 -5.50 -6.87 -11.43
C TYR A 128 -4.10 -6.71 -10.83
N ILE A 129 -3.65 -5.49 -10.57
CA ILE A 129 -2.36 -5.23 -9.91
C ILE A 129 -2.42 -5.74 -8.46
N ALA A 130 -3.54 -5.56 -7.77
CA ALA A 130 -3.72 -6.15 -6.44
C ALA A 130 -3.68 -7.70 -6.48
N LEU A 131 -4.28 -8.31 -7.51
CA LEU A 131 -4.19 -9.76 -7.70
C LEU A 131 -2.75 -10.22 -7.96
N PHE A 132 -1.98 -9.45 -8.75
CA PHE A 132 -0.56 -9.68 -8.95
C PHE A 132 0.22 -9.71 -7.63
N PHE A 133 0.09 -8.68 -6.78
CA PHE A 133 0.78 -8.63 -5.49
C PHE A 133 0.31 -9.73 -4.53
N ALA A 134 -0.92 -10.21 -4.65
CA ALA A 134 -1.38 -11.37 -3.91
C ALA A 134 -0.71 -12.69 -4.37
N CYS A 135 -0.13 -12.73 -5.57
CA CYS A 135 0.45 -13.92 -6.20
C CYS A 135 1.97 -13.88 -6.41
N GLU A 136 2.62 -12.71 -6.30
CA GLU A 136 4.02 -12.47 -6.72
C GLU A 136 5.06 -13.43 -6.10
N ASP A 137 4.83 -13.94 -4.89
CA ASP A 137 5.71 -14.88 -4.20
C ASP A 137 5.77 -16.26 -4.86
N ALA A 138 4.89 -16.55 -5.81
CA ALA A 138 4.85 -17.84 -6.50
C ALA A 138 6.08 -18.09 -7.41
N VAL A 139 6.83 -17.04 -7.77
CA VAL A 139 8.05 -17.15 -8.58
C VAL A 139 9.31 -17.44 -7.72
N ASP A 140 9.18 -17.27 -6.40
CA ASP A 140 10.26 -17.54 -5.44
C ASP A 140 10.36 -19.05 -5.13
N SER A 141 11.09 -19.79 -5.96
CA SER A 141 11.31 -21.25 -5.81
C SER A 141 11.91 -21.66 -4.45
N ALA A 142 12.54 -20.71 -3.74
CA ALA A 142 13.16 -20.94 -2.43
C ALA A 142 12.16 -20.92 -1.26
N LYS A 143 10.93 -20.44 -1.46
CA LYS A 143 9.95 -20.27 -0.38
C LYS A 143 8.75 -21.17 -0.59
N LYS A 144 8.21 -21.71 0.51
CA LYS A 144 6.91 -22.39 0.48
C LYS A 144 5.82 -21.37 0.18
N ILE A 145 5.30 -21.40 -1.04
CA ILE A 145 4.20 -20.54 -1.52
C ILE A 145 3.04 -20.62 -0.52
N LYS A 146 2.62 -19.45 0.00
CA LYS A 146 1.47 -19.33 0.90
C LYS A 146 0.25 -18.91 0.10
N SER A 147 -0.95 -19.10 0.66
CA SER A 147 -2.14 -18.47 0.09
C SER A 147 -2.03 -16.96 0.25
N GLY A 148 -2.40 -16.19 -0.77
CA GLY A 148 -2.49 -14.72 -0.73
C GLY A 148 -3.87 -14.22 -0.33
N LYS A 149 -4.00 -12.91 -0.19
CA LYS A 149 -5.26 -12.21 0.07
C LYS A 149 -5.26 -10.87 -0.66
N VAL A 150 -6.41 -10.51 -1.23
CA VAL A 150 -6.71 -9.15 -1.68
C VAL A 150 -7.72 -8.53 -0.72
N PHE A 151 -7.43 -7.32 -0.26
CA PHE A 151 -8.38 -6.46 0.41
C PHE A 151 -9.01 -5.53 -0.62
N VAL A 152 -10.33 -5.39 -0.57
CA VAL A 152 -11.12 -4.41 -1.32
C VAL A 152 -11.70 -3.44 -0.30
N LEU A 153 -11.31 -2.18 -0.41
CA LEU A 153 -11.56 -1.14 0.58
C LEU A 153 -12.39 -0.02 -0.05
N GLN A 154 -13.46 0.41 0.61
CA GLN A 154 -14.17 1.63 0.23
C GLN A 154 -13.42 2.86 0.75
N SER A 155 -13.20 3.87 -0.09
CA SER A 155 -12.44 5.09 0.25
C SER A 155 -13.14 5.96 1.30
N GLU A 156 -14.47 5.94 1.36
CA GLU A 156 -15.26 6.75 2.31
C GLU A 156 -15.09 6.34 3.78
N LEU A 157 -14.42 5.22 4.06
CA LEU A 157 -14.12 4.74 5.41
C LEU A 157 -13.19 5.66 6.23
N TRP A 158 -12.52 6.62 5.60
CA TRP A 158 -11.30 7.22 6.17
C TRP A 158 -11.42 8.71 6.55
N ASN A 159 -12.53 9.38 6.24
CA ASN A 159 -12.65 10.85 6.29
C ASN A 159 -13.14 11.45 7.63
N HIS A 160 -13.06 10.72 8.75
CA HIS A 160 -13.47 11.27 10.05
C HIS A 160 -12.28 11.91 10.78
N ALA A 161 -12.03 13.17 10.46
CA ALA A 161 -11.15 14.04 11.24
C ALA A 161 -11.79 14.34 12.60
N VAL A 162 -11.52 13.49 13.60
CA VAL A 162 -11.88 13.77 14.98
C VAL A 162 -10.60 13.84 15.79
N SER A 163 -10.27 15.04 16.27
CA SER A 163 -9.11 15.31 17.10
C SER A 163 -9.02 14.34 18.29
N GLY A 164 -7.83 13.79 18.53
CA GLY A 164 -7.57 12.78 19.57
C GLY A 164 -7.93 11.34 19.17
N TYR A 165 -8.54 11.14 18.00
CA TYR A 165 -8.78 9.82 17.42
C TYR A 165 -7.79 9.56 16.28
N LYS A 166 -7.79 8.32 15.81
CA LYS A 166 -6.96 7.90 14.70
C LYS A 166 -7.58 8.37 13.38
N GLU A 167 -6.78 9.09 12.61
CA GLU A 167 -7.10 9.53 11.27
C GLU A 167 -6.39 8.63 10.25
N ILE A 168 -7.09 8.28 9.17
CA ILE A 168 -6.51 7.59 8.02
C ILE A 168 -6.61 8.53 6.83
N HIS A 169 -5.47 8.94 6.29
CA HIS A 169 -5.43 9.83 5.14
C HIS A 169 -5.14 9.04 3.88
N GLU A 170 -5.97 9.26 2.86
CA GLU A 170 -5.72 8.82 1.50
C GLU A 170 -4.90 9.88 0.76
N ILE A 171 -3.74 9.47 0.26
CA ILE A 171 -2.92 10.25 -0.65
C ILE A 171 -3.20 9.73 -2.06
N GLY A 172 -3.95 10.53 -2.82
CA GLY A 172 -4.43 10.17 -4.14
C GLY A 172 -3.33 10.04 -5.20
N HIS A 173 -3.75 9.59 -6.38
CA HIS A 173 -2.88 9.26 -7.51
C HIS A 173 -2.11 10.44 -8.15
N TYR A 174 -2.57 11.68 -8.00
CA TYR A 174 -1.98 12.84 -8.69
C TYR A 174 -0.96 13.56 -7.81
N ILE A 175 0.17 12.89 -7.55
CA ILE A 175 1.31 13.46 -6.81
C ILE A 175 2.61 13.38 -7.63
N GLU A 176 3.56 14.26 -7.34
CA GLU A 176 4.92 14.16 -7.90
C GLU A 176 5.66 13.00 -7.21
N THR A 177 6.09 12.01 -7.99
CA THR A 177 6.71 10.77 -7.51
C THR A 177 7.38 10.00 -8.66
N ASP A 178 8.09 8.92 -8.34
CA ASP A 178 8.75 8.08 -9.34
C ASP A 178 7.76 7.22 -10.18
N LEU A 179 8.28 6.70 -11.29
CA LEU A 179 7.53 5.96 -12.31
C LEU A 179 6.75 4.74 -11.75
N ARG A 180 7.25 4.11 -10.67
CA ARG A 180 6.62 2.92 -10.09
C ARG A 180 5.24 3.23 -9.53
N HIS A 181 5.01 4.45 -9.04
CA HIS A 181 3.70 4.90 -8.62
C HIS A 181 2.67 4.83 -9.76
N LEU A 182 3.06 5.24 -10.96
CA LEU A 182 2.18 5.26 -12.13
C LEU A 182 1.92 3.83 -12.64
N THR A 183 2.97 3.02 -12.78
CA THR A 183 2.84 1.64 -13.29
C THR A 183 2.03 0.75 -12.36
N GLN A 184 2.10 0.99 -11.05
CA GLN A 184 1.35 0.26 -10.03
C GLN A 184 -0.05 0.84 -9.78
N GLN A 185 -0.41 1.93 -10.47
CA GLN A 185 -1.63 2.71 -10.21
C GLN A 185 -1.81 2.98 -8.71
N SER A 186 -0.70 3.36 -8.06
CA SER A 186 -0.60 3.43 -6.62
C SER A 186 -1.36 4.62 -6.07
N GLU A 187 -1.88 4.41 -4.87
CA GLU A 187 -2.24 5.43 -3.91
C GLU A 187 -1.71 4.99 -2.54
N TYR A 188 -1.74 5.89 -1.57
CA TYR A 188 -1.14 5.60 -0.27
C TYR A 188 -2.11 5.91 0.85
N LEU A 189 -2.14 5.04 1.85
CA LEU A 189 -2.81 5.31 3.12
C LEU A 189 -1.76 5.67 4.18
N ILE A 190 -2.08 6.65 5.02
CA ILE A 190 -1.29 7.05 6.19
C ILE A 190 -2.19 7.01 7.41
N ALA A 191 -1.81 6.25 8.43
CA ALA A 191 -2.47 6.27 9.74
C ALA A 191 -1.71 7.20 10.69
N CYS A 192 -2.41 8.21 11.22
CA CYS A 192 -1.85 9.13 12.20
C CYS A 192 -2.86 9.58 13.23
N CYS A 193 -2.39 10.23 14.28
CA CYS A 193 -3.22 10.76 15.35
C CYS A 193 -2.57 12.03 15.87
N PHE A 194 -3.39 13.02 16.22
CA PHE A 194 -2.94 14.24 16.88
C PHE A 194 -3.02 14.08 18.41
N ASP A 195 -1.89 14.30 19.08
CA ASP A 195 -1.78 14.28 20.53
C ASP A 195 -2.05 15.69 21.08
N LEU A 196 -3.21 15.88 21.72
CA LEU A 196 -3.67 17.19 22.19
C LEU A 196 -2.82 17.73 23.35
N ASP A 197 -2.36 16.87 24.24
CA ASP A 197 -1.58 17.27 25.41
C ASP A 197 -0.19 17.78 25.00
N LYS A 198 0.36 17.21 23.92
CA LYS A 198 1.70 17.53 23.41
C LYS A 198 1.69 18.43 22.17
N ASN A 199 0.52 18.67 21.59
CA ASN A 199 0.34 19.46 20.36
C ASN A 199 1.20 18.92 19.20
N GLU A 200 1.19 17.59 18.99
CA GLU A 200 2.05 16.92 18.00
C GLU A 200 1.33 15.79 17.24
N TRP A 201 1.66 15.63 15.94
CA TRP A 201 1.24 14.48 15.15
C TRP A 201 2.19 13.29 15.33
N LYS A 202 1.62 12.08 15.38
CA LYS A 202 2.35 10.82 15.39
C LYS A 202 1.78 9.83 14.38
N PHE A 203 2.66 9.04 13.77
CA PHE A 203 2.25 7.88 12.98
C PHE A 203 1.81 6.78 13.95
N VAL A 204 0.65 6.19 13.69
CA VAL A 204 0.07 5.14 14.55
C VAL A 204 -0.18 3.87 13.75
N PRO A 205 -0.19 2.69 14.38
CA PRO A 205 -0.44 1.44 13.66
C PRO A 205 -1.72 1.46 12.86
N PHE A 206 -1.73 0.86 11.67
CA PHE A 206 -2.96 0.67 10.90
C PHE A 206 -3.82 -0.42 11.56
N ASP A 207 -5.09 -0.10 11.81
CA ASP A 207 -6.02 -0.90 12.60
C ASP A 207 -7.35 -0.83 11.86
N LEU A 208 -7.47 -1.75 10.93
CA LEU A 208 -8.63 -1.87 10.08
C LEU A 208 -9.89 -2.18 10.89
N GLU A 209 -9.77 -3.01 11.92
CA GLU A 209 -10.91 -3.45 12.72
C GLU A 209 -11.40 -2.34 13.65
N GLY A 210 -10.48 -1.58 14.25
CA GLY A 210 -10.79 -0.38 15.02
C GLY A 210 -11.49 0.67 14.16
N SER A 211 -10.88 1.03 13.02
CA SER A 211 -11.45 2.05 12.12
C SER A 211 -12.84 1.68 11.59
N LEU A 212 -13.11 0.40 11.30
CA LEU A 212 -14.45 -0.06 10.92
C LEU A 212 -15.48 0.09 12.04
N LYS A 213 -15.09 -0.19 13.30
CA LYS A 213 -15.97 -0.02 14.46
C LYS A 213 -16.30 1.45 14.71
N ASP A 214 -15.28 2.30 14.64
CA ASP A 214 -15.41 3.73 14.93
C ASP A 214 -16.27 4.45 13.89
N ALA A 215 -16.20 4.02 12.63
CA ALA A 215 -17.01 4.58 11.54
C ALA A 215 -18.49 4.15 11.56
N CYS A 216 -18.93 3.36 12.55
CA CYS A 216 -20.28 2.75 12.62
C CYS A 216 -20.68 2.02 11.32
N GLN A 217 -19.71 1.58 10.51
CA GLN A 217 -19.99 0.94 9.24
C GLN A 217 -20.25 -0.55 9.43
N GLU A 218 -21.24 -1.08 8.71
CA GLU A 218 -21.53 -2.51 8.69
C GLU A 218 -20.36 -3.28 8.05
N SER A 219 -20.30 -4.60 8.29
CA SER A 219 -19.19 -5.47 7.82
C SER A 219 -19.03 -5.57 6.29
N ASP A 220 -19.88 -4.88 5.55
CA ASP A 220 -19.98 -4.90 4.09
C ASP A 220 -19.10 -3.83 3.41
N SER A 221 -18.42 -2.96 4.18
CA SER A 221 -17.52 -1.94 3.63
C SER A 221 -16.14 -2.48 3.22
N ILE A 222 -15.81 -3.72 3.62
CA ILE A 222 -14.55 -4.38 3.29
C ILE A 222 -14.78 -5.81 2.84
N LEU A 223 -14.19 -6.15 1.71
CA LEU A 223 -14.18 -7.50 1.15
C LEU A 223 -12.76 -8.09 1.19
N GLU A 224 -12.64 -9.26 1.80
CA GLU A 224 -11.40 -10.05 1.81
C GLU A 224 -11.51 -11.22 0.83
N ILE A 225 -10.67 -11.23 -0.21
CA ILE A 225 -10.62 -12.30 -1.20
C ILE A 225 -9.35 -13.12 -0.97
N ARG A 226 -9.52 -14.39 -0.59
CA ARG A 226 -8.42 -15.34 -0.43
C ARG A 226 -8.03 -15.97 -1.76
N ILE A 227 -6.72 -15.98 -2.03
CA ILE A 227 -6.12 -16.62 -3.21
C ILE A 227 -5.34 -17.87 -2.75
N PRO A 228 -5.82 -19.10 -3.05
CA PRO A 228 -5.09 -20.32 -2.71
C PRO A 228 -3.69 -20.36 -3.34
N ALA A 229 -2.72 -20.94 -2.62
CA ALA A 229 -1.35 -21.07 -3.12
C ALA A 229 -1.28 -21.81 -4.47
N SER A 230 -2.13 -22.83 -4.63
CA SER A 230 -2.16 -23.72 -5.80
C SER A 230 -2.61 -23.07 -7.11
N VAL A 231 -3.17 -21.85 -7.07
CA VAL A 231 -3.65 -21.17 -8.28
C VAL A 231 -2.80 -19.97 -8.68
N LYS A 232 -1.89 -19.53 -7.81
CA LYS A 232 -1.11 -18.29 -8.01
C LYS A 232 -0.31 -18.28 -9.29
N VAL A 233 0.34 -19.40 -9.62
CA VAL A 233 1.13 -19.54 -10.86
C VAL A 233 0.25 -19.32 -12.09
N ASN A 234 -0.92 -19.98 -12.16
CA ASN A 234 -1.84 -19.82 -13.28
C ASN A 234 -2.42 -18.40 -13.38
N LEU A 235 -2.71 -17.76 -12.25
CA LEU A 235 -3.15 -16.37 -12.22
C LEU A 235 -2.06 -15.42 -12.73
N LEU A 236 -0.79 -15.63 -12.34
CA LEU A 236 0.33 -14.84 -12.86
C LEU A 236 0.51 -15.00 -14.37
N LYS A 237 0.33 -16.22 -14.92
CA LYS A 237 0.39 -16.46 -16.38
C LYS A 237 -0.70 -15.70 -17.12
N GLU A 238 -1.92 -15.67 -16.58
CA GLU A 238 -3.01 -14.90 -17.17
C GLU A 238 -2.77 -13.38 -17.07
N LEU A 239 -2.24 -12.90 -15.95
CA LEU A 239 -1.87 -11.49 -15.76
C LEU A 239 -0.72 -11.05 -16.68
N ASP A 240 0.27 -11.91 -16.93
CA ASP A 240 1.38 -11.61 -17.84
C ASP A 240 0.90 -11.37 -19.28
N LYS A 241 -0.13 -12.12 -19.74
CA LYS A 241 -0.79 -11.86 -21.04
C LYS A 241 -1.45 -10.49 -21.13
N MET A 242 -1.74 -9.86 -19.99
CA MET A 242 -2.27 -8.49 -19.89
C MET A 242 -1.15 -7.47 -19.63
N ASN A 243 0.12 -7.87 -19.77
CA ASN A 243 1.31 -7.06 -19.49
C ASN A 243 1.42 -6.62 -18.01
N ILE A 244 0.86 -7.40 -17.09
CA ILE A 244 0.96 -7.20 -15.64
C ILE A 244 1.94 -8.22 -15.08
N ASN A 245 3.21 -7.81 -14.94
CA ASN A 245 4.29 -8.68 -14.49
C ASN A 245 5.33 -7.88 -13.67
N HIS A 246 6.36 -8.58 -13.18
CA HIS A 246 7.43 -7.97 -12.40
C HIS A 246 8.05 -6.77 -13.12
N TYR A 247 8.43 -6.92 -14.39
CA TYR A 247 9.13 -5.86 -15.11
C TYR A 247 8.25 -4.62 -15.33
N THR A 248 7.00 -4.81 -15.75
CA THR A 248 6.11 -3.69 -16.06
C THR A 248 5.69 -2.92 -14.82
N LEU A 249 5.58 -3.59 -13.67
CA LEU A 249 5.22 -2.96 -12.41
C LEU A 249 6.40 -2.29 -11.68
N TYR A 250 7.60 -2.87 -11.71
CA TYR A 250 8.75 -2.35 -10.94
C TYR A 250 9.74 -1.54 -11.77
N ARG A 251 9.85 -1.82 -13.08
CA ARG A 251 10.63 -1.02 -14.05
C ARG A 251 12.13 -0.90 -13.74
N ASP A 252 12.70 -1.95 -13.15
CA ASP A 252 14.12 -2.06 -12.84
C ASP A 252 14.73 -3.33 -13.44
N GLU A 253 16.07 -3.44 -13.41
CA GLU A 253 16.78 -4.59 -13.98
C GLU A 253 16.46 -5.89 -13.23
N ASP A 254 16.39 -5.86 -11.91
CA ASP A 254 16.09 -7.04 -11.08
C ASP A 254 14.71 -7.62 -11.38
N SER A 255 13.72 -6.74 -11.61
CA SER A 255 12.36 -7.14 -11.97
C SER A 255 12.25 -7.66 -13.40
N LEU A 256 13.08 -7.17 -14.33
CA LEU A 256 13.24 -7.77 -15.65
C LEU A 256 13.80 -9.18 -15.53
N MET A 257 14.84 -9.38 -14.71
CA MET A 257 15.40 -10.71 -14.47
C MET A 257 14.38 -11.66 -13.83
N LYS A 258 13.55 -11.17 -12.89
CA LYS A 258 12.44 -11.96 -12.32
C LYS A 258 11.40 -12.35 -13.37
N LYS A 259 11.05 -11.45 -14.28
CA LYS A 259 10.14 -11.73 -15.40
C LYS A 259 10.73 -12.79 -16.32
N MET A 260 11.97 -12.61 -16.79
CA MET A 260 12.64 -13.59 -17.65
C MET A 260 12.79 -14.96 -16.99
N LYS A 261 13.09 -14.99 -15.68
CA LYS A 261 13.12 -16.23 -14.91
C LYS A 261 11.76 -16.94 -14.91
N PHE A 262 10.66 -16.19 -14.74
CA PHE A 262 9.31 -16.75 -14.78
C PHE A 262 9.02 -17.39 -16.13
N ASP A 263 9.29 -16.69 -17.24
CA ASP A 263 9.12 -17.20 -18.60
C ASP A 263 9.94 -18.48 -18.82
N PHE A 264 11.23 -18.44 -18.45
CA PHE A 264 12.14 -19.57 -18.59
C PHE A 264 11.63 -20.81 -17.85
N LEU A 265 11.11 -20.64 -16.63
CA LEU A 265 10.55 -21.74 -15.86
C LEU A 265 9.25 -22.28 -16.48
N GLU A 266 8.43 -21.40 -17.05
CA GLU A 266 7.20 -21.79 -17.75
C GLU A 266 7.50 -22.63 -19.00
N GLU A 267 8.39 -22.16 -19.87
CA GLU A 267 8.79 -22.85 -21.10
C GLU A 267 9.36 -24.25 -20.82
N ASN A 268 10.00 -24.42 -19.67
CA ASN A 268 10.61 -25.68 -19.24
C ASN A 268 9.68 -26.53 -18.33
N GLY A 269 8.41 -26.16 -18.16
CA GLY A 269 7.44 -26.92 -17.37
C GLY A 269 7.79 -27.05 -15.88
N ARG A 270 8.56 -26.09 -15.33
CA ARG A 270 9.02 -26.10 -13.92
C ARG A 270 8.10 -25.32 -12.98
N ILE A 271 7.09 -24.63 -13.53
CA ILE A 271 6.02 -23.96 -12.77
C ILE A 271 4.65 -24.35 -13.36
N VAL A 272 3.86 -25.09 -12.58
CA VAL A 272 2.51 -25.57 -12.90
C VAL A 272 1.52 -25.13 -11.82
#